data_AF-A0A9E4T402-F1
#
_entry.id   AF-A0A9E4T402-F1
#
_cell.length_a   1.000
_cell.length_b   1.000
_cell.length_c   1.000
_cell.angle_alpha   90.00
_cell.angle_beta   90.00
_cell.angle_gamma   90.00
#
_symmetry.space_group_name_H-M   'P 1'
#
loop_
_entity.id
_entity.type
_entity.pdbx_description
1 polymer ?
#
loop_
_entity_poly.entity_id
_entity_poly.type
_entity_poly.pdbx_seq_one_letter_code
_entity_poly.pdbx_strand_id
1 'polypeptide(L)' 'MYDLLIKGGTVIDPSMEIHAARDVAVENGKIARVAADIPAEEASRVIQVTGKTVTPGLIDLHTHVYHGVN' A
#
# COMPACT_ATOMS: atom_id res chain seq x y z
N MET A 1 -0.21 -5.81 -16.54
CA MET A 1 1.05 -5.74 -15.79
C MET A 1 0.93 -4.53 -14.91
N TYR A 2 1.03 -4.71 -13.60
CA TYR A 2 0.86 -3.64 -12.62
C TYR A 2 2.07 -2.69 -12.62
N ASP A 3 1.86 -1.43 -12.24
CA ASP A 3 2.93 -0.45 -12.15
C ASP A 3 3.82 -0.71 -10.92
N LEU A 4 3.19 -1.05 -9.80
CA LEU A 4 3.83 -1.27 -8.51
C LEU A 4 3.16 -2.43 -7.78
N LEU A 5 4.00 -3.29 -7.19
CA LEU A 5 3.60 -4.30 -6.23
C LEU A 5 4.29 -4.07 -4.89
N ILE A 6 3.50 -3.86 -3.85
CA ILE A 6 3.95 -3.87 -2.46
C ILE A 6 3.76 -5.30 -1.94
N LYS A 7 4.87 -6.00 -1.64
CA LYS A 7 4.87 -7.45 -1.39
C LYS A 7 5.33 -7.80 0.02
N GLY A 8 4.64 -8.76 0.65
CA GLY A 8 4.99 -9.36 1.94
C GLY A 8 4.63 -8.52 3.17
N GLY A 9 3.79 -7.49 3.03
CA GLY A 9 3.41 -6.61 4.14
C GLY A 9 2.23 -7.12 4.95
N THR A 10 2.07 -6.63 6.17
CA THR A 10 0.80 -6.76 6.91
C THR A 10 -0.11 -5.62 6.49
N VAL A 11 -1.13 -5.92 5.68
CA VAL A 11 -2.14 -4.94 5.27
C VAL A 11 -3.15 -4.76 6.39
N ILE A 12 -3.43 -3.51 6.75
CA ILE A 12 -4.48 -3.13 7.68
C ILE A 12 -5.46 -2.23 6.93
N ASP A 13 -6.65 -2.75 6.64
CA ASP A 13 -7.75 -2.01 6.02
C ASP A 13 -9.07 -2.35 6.76
N PRO A 14 -9.50 -1.49 7.70
CA PRO A 14 -10.74 -1.70 8.44
C PRO A 14 -12.00 -1.70 7.56
N SER A 15 -11.98 -1.01 6.41
CA SER A 15 -13.15 -0.94 5.52
C SER A 15 -13.45 -2.28 4.84
N MET A 16 -12.43 -3.14 4.73
CA MET A 16 -12.51 -4.49 4.20
C MET A 16 -12.29 -5.57 5.26
N GLU A 17 -12.24 -5.20 6.54
CA GLU A 17 -11.95 -6.10 7.67
C GLU A 17 -10.61 -6.86 7.53
N ILE A 18 -9.61 -6.24 6.89
CA ILE A 18 -8.29 -6.85 6.67
C ILE A 18 -7.34 -6.44 7.79
N HIS A 19 -6.77 -7.45 8.45
CA HIS A 19 -5.56 -7.33 9.27
C HIS A 19 -4.74 -8.61 9.07
N ALA A 20 -4.01 -8.68 7.94
CA ALA A 20 -3.35 -9.92 7.52
C ALA A 20 -2.15 -9.65 6.60
N ALA A 21 -1.26 -10.64 6.47
CA ALA A 21 -0.21 -10.64 5.47
C ALA A 21 -0.83 -10.68 4.06
N ARG A 22 -0.60 -9.64 3.27
CA ARG A 22 -1.15 -9.45 1.92
C ARG A 22 -0.18 -8.62 1.07
N ASP A 23 -0.32 -8.82 -0.23
CA ASP A 23 0.30 -8.00 -1.27
C ASP A 23 -0.73 -7.01 -1.82
N VAL A 24 -0.25 -5.83 -2.22
CA VAL A 24 -1.07 -4.76 -2.80
C VAL A 24 -0.48 -4.36 -4.15
N ALA A 25 -1.22 -4.59 -5.22
CA ALA A 25 -0.87 -4.18 -6.57
C ALA A 25 -1.56 -2.86 -6.95
N VAL A 26 -0.81 -1.98 -7.61
CA VAL A 26 -1.25 -0.67 -8.08
C VAL A 26 -1.13 -0.62 -9.60
N GLU A 27 -2.18 -0.16 -10.27
CA GLU A 27 -2.22 0.05 -11.71
C GLU A 27 -2.93 1.38 -12.01
N ASN A 28 -2.32 2.22 -12.84
CA ASN A 28 -2.83 3.53 -13.22
C ASN A 28 -3.24 4.40 -12.02
N GLY A 29 -2.43 4.39 -10.96
CA GLY A 29 -2.66 5.15 -9.73
C GLY A 29 -3.80 4.64 -8.85
N LYS A 30 -4.35 3.45 -9.12
CA LYS A 30 -5.41 2.82 -8.33
C LYS A 30 -4.97 1.48 -7.76
N ILE A 31 -5.57 1.08 -6.63
CA ILE A 31 -5.40 -0.28 -6.11
C ILE A 31 -6.10 -1.24 -7.07
N ALA A 32 -5.33 -2.08 -7.75
CA ALA A 32 -5.83 -3.03 -8.74
C ALA A 32 -6.15 -4.39 -8.11
N ARG A 33 -5.38 -4.80 -7.09
CA ARG A 33 -5.55 -6.09 -6.43
C ARG A 33 -4.96 -6.08 -5.02
N VAL A 34 -5.67 -6.73 -4.09
CA VAL A 34 -5.17 -7.09 -2.76
C VAL A 34 -5.32 -8.60 -2.60
N ALA A 35 -4.23 -9.34 -2.39
CA ALA A 35 -4.25 -10.81 -2.30
C ALA A 35 -3.17 -11.34 -1.35
N ALA A 36 -3.22 -12.63 -0.98
CA ALA A 36 -2.22 -13.22 -0.08
C ALA A 36 -0.82 -13.28 -0.71
N ASP A 37 -0.79 -13.54 -2.01
CA ASP A 37 0.43 -13.66 -2.79
C ASP A 37 0.11 -13.22 -4.22
N ILE A 38 0.83 -12.22 -4.72
CA ILE A 38 0.77 -11.78 -6.12
C ILE A 38 2.13 -12.08 -6.75
N PRO A 39 2.18 -12.75 -7.91
CA PRO A 39 3.43 -13.05 -8.60
C PRO A 39 4.21 -11.77 -8.92
N ALA A 40 5.52 -11.78 -8.66
CA ALA A 40 6.36 -10.59 -8.80
C ALA A 40 6.51 -10.16 -10.27
N GLU A 41 6.45 -11.12 -11.18
CA GLU A 41 6.47 -10.95 -12.63
C GLU A 41 5.24 -10.21 -13.19
N GLU A 42 4.14 -10.12 -12.42
CA GLU A 42 2.96 -9.36 -12.84
C GLU A 42 3.14 -7.85 -12.70
N ALA A 43 4.23 -7.35 -12.09
CA ALA A 43 4.47 -5.93 -11.85
C ALA A 43 5.80 -5.41 -12.40
N SER A 44 5.81 -4.17 -12.91
CA SER A 44 7.02 -3.50 -13.40
C SER A 44 7.97 -3.08 -12.28
N ARG A 45 7.45 -2.82 -11.08
CA ARG A 45 8.23 -2.51 -9.89
C ARG A 45 7.71 -3.28 -8.69
N VAL A 46 8.62 -3.89 -7.93
CA VAL A 46 8.28 -4.62 -6.71
C VAL A 46 9.02 -4.00 -5.52
N ILE A 47 8.31 -3.79 -4.42
CA ILE A 47 8.88 -3.34 -3.15
C ILE A 47 8.56 -4.41 -2.10
N GLN A 48 9.60 -5.03 -1.56
CA GLN A 48 9.48 -5.99 -0.45
C GLN A 48 9.38 -5.24 0.87
N VAL A 49 8.34 -5.53 1.65
CA VAL A 49 8.04 -4.83 2.91
C VAL A 49 7.77 -5.81 4.06
N THR A 50 8.42 -6.98 4.03
CA THR A 50 8.29 -7.99 5.09
C THR A 50 8.54 -7.40 6.48
N GLY A 51 7.62 -7.70 7.41
CA GLY A 51 7.67 -7.17 8.78
C GLY A 51 7.28 -5.69 8.89
N LYS A 52 6.77 -5.07 7.82
CA LYS A 52 6.20 -3.72 7.84
C LYS A 52 4.68 -3.78 7.70
N THR A 53 4.05 -2.69 8.13
CA THR A 53 2.61 -2.48 7.98
C THR A 53 2.32 -1.66 6.73
N VAL A 54 1.30 -2.06 5.99
CA VAL A 54 0.75 -1.34 4.84
C VAL A 54 -0.65 -0.87 5.22
N THR A 55 -0.87 0.43 5.23
CA THR A 55 -2.16 1.04 5.57
C THR A 55 -2.65 1.90 4.41
N PRO A 56 -3.94 2.25 4.36
CA PRO A 56 -4.37 3.45 3.64
C PRO A 56 -3.51 4.65 4.05
N GLY A 57 -3.32 5.58 3.10
CA GLY A 57 -2.70 6.87 3.42
C GLY A 57 -3.49 7.56 4.52
N LEU A 58 -2.79 8.13 5.50
CA LEU A 58 -3.45 8.85 6.59
C LEU A 58 -4.08 10.13 6.05
N ILE A 59 -5.28 10.45 6.55
CA ILE A 59 -5.98 11.69 6.25
C ILE A 59 -5.81 12.60 7.45
N ASP A 60 -5.08 13.69 7.27
CA ASP A 60 -4.99 14.77 8.25
C ASP A 60 -6.14 15.75 8.01
N LEU A 61 -7.06 15.81 8.97
CA LEU A 61 -8.26 16.67 8.88
C LEU A 61 -7.96 18.13 9.24
N HIS A 62 -6.84 18.40 9.93
CA HIS A 62 -6.55 19.74 10.41
C HIS A 62 -5.05 19.97 10.54
N THR A 63 -4.52 20.82 9.66
CA THR A 63 -3.12 21.21 9.68
C THR A 63 -2.95 22.71 9.48
N HIS A 64 -1.84 23.22 9.98
CA HIS A 64 -1.38 24.58 9.73
C HIS A 64 -0.03 24.51 9.01
N VAL A 65 -0.07 24.57 7.68
CA VAL A 65 1.15 24.50 6.86
C VAL A 65 1.58 25.93 6.50
N TYR A 66 2.66 26.42 7.12
CA TYR A 66 3.29 27.67 6.74
C TYR A 66 4.72 27.43 6.24
N HIS A 67 5.19 28.30 5.36
CA HIS A 67 6.55 28.25 4.85
C HIS A 67 7.55 28.63 5.96
N GLY A 68 8.53 27.77 6.25
CA GLY A 68 9.60 28.04 7.22
C GLY A 68 9.33 27.61 8.68
N VAL A 69 8.22 26.91 8.94
CA VAL A 69 7.94 26.25 10.22
C VAL A 69 7.88 24.74 10.00
N ASN A 70 9.07 24.15 9.87
CA ASN A 70 9.44 22.76 10.17
C ASN A 70 10.96 22.70 10.17
#